data_AF-A0A7W0M4H4-F1
#
_entry.id   AF-A0A7W0M4H4-F1
#
_cell.length_a   1.000
_cell.length_b   1.000
_cell.length_c   1.000
_cell.angle_alpha   90.00
_cell.angle_beta   90.00
_cell.angle_gamma   90.00
#
_symmetry.space_group_name_H-M   'P 1'
#
loop_
_entity.id
_entity.type
_entity.pdbx_description
1 polymer ?
#
loop_
_entity_poly.entity_id
_entity_poly.type
_entity_poly.pdbx_seq_one_letter_code
_entity_poly.pdbx_strand_id
1 'polypeptide(L)'
;MTDLLDRLSGLSTTVIAAAAAVHLASFLLLWVWFRRDSRVITASLDRFTRGLKHRSVLDATGSLGDQIEAFLADVNEVLASPHASDERRLLRDRVNILDERRGYLNALPFETAYNVARTMVEAYPLAGVLGTILAIGAALASSEGTASVGQIVSRFGDAIWSTFAGLIAAILLMFLNSLLEPKFARLAENRAHVRETVARAKRELALAPSGVAAPGDAR
;
A
#
# COMPACT_ATOMS: atom_id res chain seq x y z
N MET A 1 4.55 -20.12 -38.87
CA MET A 1 5.27 -20.12 -37.57
C MET A 1 6.30 -19.00 -37.53
N THR A 2 7.13 -18.86 -38.57
CA THR A 2 8.05 -17.73 -38.80
C THR A 2 7.38 -16.35 -38.78
N ASP A 3 6.23 -16.19 -39.45
CA ASP A 3 5.50 -14.91 -39.51
C ASP A 3 4.95 -14.44 -38.14
N LEU A 4 4.69 -15.39 -37.24
CA LEU A 4 4.19 -15.12 -35.89
C LEU A 4 5.34 -14.72 -34.95
N LEU A 5 6.49 -15.37 -35.09
CA LEU A 5 7.73 -15.02 -34.38
C LEU A 5 8.24 -13.62 -34.79
N ASP A 6 8.15 -13.28 -36.08
CA ASP A 6 8.56 -11.98 -36.60
C ASP A 6 7.71 -10.83 -36.05
N ARG A 7 6.40 -11.02 -35.94
CA ARG A 7 5.50 -10.05 -35.30
C ARG A 7 5.74 -9.94 -33.81
N LEU A 8 5.91 -11.07 -33.11
CA LEU A 8 6.18 -11.08 -31.66
C LEU A 8 7.52 -10.40 -31.32
N SER A 9 8.56 -10.62 -32.11
CA SER A 9 9.87 -9.99 -31.94
C SER A 9 9.77 -8.47 -32.05
N GLY A 10 9.16 -7.94 -33.12
CA GLY A 10 9.01 -6.49 -33.32
C GLY A 10 8.09 -5.82 -32.30
N LEU A 11 7.09 -6.55 -31.77
CA LEU A 11 6.16 -6.04 -30.76
C LEU A 11 6.74 -6.08 -29.33
N SER A 12 7.73 -6.93 -29.04
CA SER A 12 8.25 -7.16 -27.68
C SER A 12 8.61 -5.87 -26.94
N THR A 13 9.42 -5.01 -27.55
CA THR A 13 9.81 -3.70 -27.01
C THR A 13 8.60 -2.81 -26.71
N THR A 14 7.63 -2.75 -27.63
CA THR A 14 6.43 -1.92 -27.47
C THR A 14 5.51 -2.44 -26.38
N VAL A 15 5.39 -3.77 -26.25
CA VAL A 15 4.59 -4.43 -25.20
C VAL A 15 5.22 -4.18 -23.83
N ILE A 16 6.55 -4.32 -23.71
CA ILE A 16 7.29 -4.02 -22.49
C ILE A 16 7.08 -2.54 -22.09
N ALA A 17 7.23 -1.62 -23.03
CA ALA A 17 7.05 -0.19 -22.79
C ALA A 17 5.61 0.15 -22.38
N ALA A 18 4.60 -0.41 -23.07
CA ALA A 18 3.19 -0.20 -22.73
C ALA A 18 2.86 -0.78 -21.35
N ALA A 19 3.34 -1.99 -21.04
CA ALA A 19 3.18 -2.59 -19.73
C ALA A 19 3.85 -1.74 -18.64
N ALA A 20 5.04 -1.19 -18.89
CA ALA A 20 5.72 -0.30 -17.95
C ALA A 20 4.92 0.99 -17.70
N ALA A 21 4.33 1.58 -18.74
CA ALA A 21 3.47 2.76 -18.60
C ALA A 21 2.21 2.48 -17.76
N VAL A 22 1.55 1.34 -18.01
CA VAL A 22 0.40 0.89 -17.20
C VAL A 22 0.80 0.66 -15.74
N HIS A 23 1.97 0.09 -15.51
CA HIS A 23 2.48 -0.14 -14.16
C HIS A 23 2.85 1.17 -13.45
N LEU A 24 3.40 2.14 -14.17
CA LEU A 24 3.63 3.48 -13.63
C LEU A 24 2.30 4.13 -13.21
N ALA A 25 1.27 4.00 -14.05
CA ALA A 25 -0.08 4.47 -13.73
C ALA A 25 -0.67 3.74 -12.51
N SER A 26 -0.44 2.43 -12.35
CA SER A 26 -0.91 1.70 -11.16
C SER A 26 -0.21 2.16 -9.88
N PHE A 27 1.10 2.46 -9.91
CA PHE A 27 1.79 3.09 -8.78
C PHE A 27 1.23 4.49 -8.46
N LEU A 28 0.89 5.29 -9.48
CA LEU A 28 0.22 6.58 -9.27
C LEU A 28 -1.16 6.42 -8.63
N LEU A 29 -1.95 5.42 -9.05
CA LEU A 29 -3.24 5.11 -8.43
C LEU A 29 -3.07 4.66 -6.97
N LEU A 30 -2.09 3.79 -6.69
CA LEU A 30 -1.75 3.38 -5.32
C LEU A 30 -1.31 4.57 -4.46
N TRP A 31 -0.54 5.50 -5.03
CA TRP A 31 -0.15 6.73 -4.34
C TRP A 31 -1.34 7.63 -3.98
N VAL A 32 -2.27 7.82 -4.93
CA VAL A 32 -3.51 8.58 -4.70
C VAL A 32 -4.36 7.89 -3.64
N TRP A 33 -4.49 6.57 -3.72
CA TRP A 33 -5.21 5.77 -2.73
C TRP A 33 -4.59 5.90 -1.34
N PHE A 34 -3.27 5.74 -1.21
CA PHE A 34 -2.52 5.95 0.04
C PHE A 34 -2.80 7.33 0.65
N ARG A 35 -2.75 8.40 -0.16
CA ARG A 35 -3.01 9.76 0.32
C ARG A 35 -4.45 9.94 0.80
N ARG A 36 -5.41 9.37 0.08
CA ARG A 36 -6.83 9.41 0.45
C ARG A 36 -7.04 8.67 1.78
N ASP A 37 -6.51 7.47 1.89
CA ASP A 37 -6.68 6.63 3.07
C ASP A 37 -6.03 7.24 4.31
N SER A 38 -4.82 7.79 4.17
CA SER A 38 -4.14 8.48 5.28
C SER A 38 -4.98 9.64 5.82
N ARG A 39 -5.59 10.45 4.93
CA ARG A 39 -6.48 11.55 5.34
C ARG A 39 -7.74 11.07 6.03
N VAL A 40 -8.33 9.96 5.57
CA VAL A 40 -9.52 9.37 6.20
C VAL A 40 -9.21 8.86 7.60
N ILE A 41 -8.04 8.25 7.82
CA ILE A 41 -7.60 7.79 9.14
C ILE A 41 -7.38 8.98 10.07
N THR A 42 -6.60 9.98 9.65
CA THR A 42 -6.40 11.24 10.39
C THR A 42 -7.73 11.88 10.80
N ALA A 43 -8.66 12.04 9.87
CA ALA A 43 -9.96 12.64 10.15
C ALA A 43 -10.83 11.80 11.11
N SER A 44 -10.64 10.47 11.12
CA SER A 44 -11.33 9.57 12.03
C SER A 44 -10.74 9.65 13.44
N LEU A 45 -9.40 9.70 13.55
CA LEU A 45 -8.68 9.86 14.82
C LEU A 45 -8.96 11.23 15.46
N ASP A 46 -8.90 12.31 14.68
CA ASP A 46 -9.24 13.67 15.16
C ASP A 46 -10.67 13.73 15.71
N ARG A 47 -11.63 13.16 14.98
CA ARG A 47 -13.03 13.10 15.44
C ARG A 47 -13.19 12.29 16.72
N PHE A 48 -12.38 11.24 16.90
CA PHE A 48 -12.40 10.43 18.10
C PHE A 48 -11.82 11.15 19.32
N THR A 49 -10.72 11.89 19.19
CA THR A 49 -10.10 12.61 20.32
C THR A 49 -10.81 13.91 20.66
N ARG A 50 -11.60 14.47 19.74
CA ARG A 50 -12.33 15.74 19.92
C ARG A 50 -13.31 15.68 21.10
N GLY A 51 -12.93 16.26 22.25
CA GLY A 51 -13.77 16.29 23.46
C GLY A 51 -13.20 15.52 24.66
N LEU A 52 -12.02 14.91 24.55
CA LEU A 52 -11.23 14.53 25.72
C LEU A 52 -10.64 15.81 26.35
N LYS A 53 -10.63 15.89 27.70
CA LYS A 53 -10.17 17.08 28.44
C LYS A 53 -8.68 17.35 28.24
N HIS A 54 -7.86 16.30 28.27
CA HIS A 54 -6.42 16.34 28.05
C HIS A 54 -6.12 15.85 26.64
N ARG A 55 -6.35 16.73 25.66
CA ARG A 55 -6.07 16.45 24.25
C ARG A 55 -4.66 16.90 23.92
N SER A 56 -3.87 16.02 23.33
CA SER A 56 -2.68 16.41 22.59
C SER A 56 -3.09 17.29 21.39
N VAL A 57 -2.67 18.55 21.35
CA VAL A 57 -3.00 19.49 20.26
C VAL A 57 -2.30 19.02 19.00
N LEU A 58 -3.05 18.29 18.17
CA LEU A 58 -2.57 17.81 16.89
C LEU A 58 -2.48 18.98 15.91
N ASP A 59 -1.28 19.25 15.41
CA ASP A 59 -1.14 20.10 14.24
C ASP A 59 -1.77 19.39 13.04
N ALA A 60 -2.69 20.07 12.33
CA ALA A 60 -3.43 19.47 11.21
C ALA A 60 -2.50 19.05 10.05
N THR A 61 -1.27 19.54 10.06
CA THR A 61 -0.17 19.21 9.15
C THR A 61 0.80 18.14 9.65
N GLY A 62 0.65 17.66 10.90
CA GLY A 62 1.50 16.63 11.48
C GLY A 62 1.42 15.28 10.77
N SER A 63 2.46 14.46 10.87
CA SER A 63 2.48 13.16 10.19
C SER A 63 1.42 12.23 10.79
N LEU A 64 0.88 11.30 9.98
CA LEU A 64 -0.11 10.32 10.46
C LEU A 64 0.42 9.52 11.67
N GLY A 65 1.73 9.26 11.73
CA GLY A 65 2.38 8.59 12.85
C GLY A 65 2.25 9.39 14.14
N ASP A 66 2.60 10.68 14.11
CA ASP A 66 2.54 11.56 15.29
C ASP A 66 1.10 11.67 15.81
N GLN A 67 0.13 11.74 14.89
CA GLN A 67 -1.29 11.79 15.26
C GLN A 67 -1.78 10.50 15.90
N ILE A 68 -1.26 9.35 15.45
CA ILE A 68 -1.55 8.06 16.07
C ILE A 68 -0.90 7.98 17.45
N GLU A 69 0.38 8.31 17.60
CA GLU A 69 1.06 8.30 18.90
C GLU A 69 0.36 9.18 19.94
N ALA A 70 -0.02 10.39 19.55
CA ALA A 70 -0.80 11.29 20.39
C ALA A 70 -2.19 10.72 20.73
N PHE A 71 -2.91 10.15 19.77
CA PHE A 71 -4.17 9.44 20.03
C PHE A 71 -3.98 8.30 21.04
N LEU A 72 -2.91 7.53 20.90
CA LEU A 72 -2.60 6.41 21.78
C LEU A 72 -2.26 6.86 23.19
N ALA A 73 -1.51 7.96 23.32
CA ALA A 73 -1.20 8.58 24.59
C ALA A 73 -2.50 9.03 25.30
N ASP A 74 -3.36 9.78 24.59
CA ASP A 74 -4.64 10.26 25.11
C ASP A 74 -5.55 9.09 25.58
N VAL A 75 -5.61 7.99 24.82
CA VAL A 75 -6.39 6.79 25.22
C VAL A 75 -5.78 6.10 26.44
N ASN A 76 -4.45 5.92 26.47
CA ASN A 76 -3.78 5.26 27.59
C ASN A 76 -3.89 6.07 28.88
N GLU A 77 -3.88 7.40 28.82
CA GLU A 77 -4.06 8.28 29.97
C GLU A 77 -5.44 8.09 30.62
N VAL A 78 -6.51 8.04 29.81
CA VAL A 78 -7.88 7.79 30.28
C VAL A 78 -8.02 6.38 30.86
N LEU A 79 -7.37 5.38 30.25
CA LEU A 79 -7.39 4.01 30.74
C LEU A 79 -6.61 3.86 32.05
N ALA A 80 -5.50 4.58 32.22
CA ALA A 80 -4.67 4.58 33.42
C ALA A 80 -5.31 5.29 34.62
N SER A 81 -6.35 6.10 34.40
CA SER A 81 -7.06 6.85 35.44
C SER A 81 -8.36 6.15 35.86
N PRO A 82 -8.40 5.38 36.98
CA PRO A 82 -9.58 4.59 37.35
C PRO A 82 -10.76 5.44 37.84
N HIS A 83 -10.49 6.66 38.32
CA HIS A 83 -11.46 7.54 38.95
C HIS A 83 -12.17 8.50 37.97
N ALA A 84 -11.77 8.53 36.70
CA ALA A 84 -12.37 9.38 35.67
C ALA A 84 -13.59 8.71 35.01
N SER A 85 -14.64 8.41 35.80
CA SER A 85 -15.82 7.64 35.35
C SER A 85 -16.51 8.22 34.11
N ASP A 86 -16.58 9.55 34.01
CA ASP A 86 -17.23 10.24 32.90
C ASP A 86 -16.41 10.16 31.60
N GLU A 87 -15.09 10.30 31.69
CA GLU A 87 -14.17 10.19 30.54
C GLU A 87 -14.10 8.74 30.04
N ARG A 88 -14.10 7.76 30.94
CA ARG A 88 -14.15 6.34 30.58
C ARG A 88 -15.47 5.96 29.89
N ARG A 89 -16.60 6.52 30.32
CA ARG A 89 -17.90 6.31 29.67
C ARG A 89 -17.92 6.93 28.27
N LEU A 90 -17.44 8.15 28.14
CA LEU A 90 -17.32 8.84 26.85
C LEU A 90 -16.36 8.11 25.89
N LEU A 91 -15.25 7.57 26.41
CA LEU A 91 -14.33 6.73 25.66
C LEU A 91 -15.00 5.42 25.21
N ARG A 92 -15.78 4.76 26.07
CA ARG A 92 -16.52 3.52 25.76
C ARG A 92 -17.51 3.73 24.62
N ASP A 93 -18.30 4.80 24.66
CA ASP A 93 -19.27 5.11 23.61
C ASP A 93 -18.58 5.38 22.27
N ARG A 94 -17.44 6.08 22.27
CA ARG A 94 -16.66 6.36 21.06
C ARG A 94 -15.95 5.14 20.48
N VAL A 95 -15.43 4.25 21.34
CA VAL A 95 -14.83 2.98 20.91
C VAL A 95 -15.87 2.11 20.20
N ASN A 96 -17.11 2.08 20.69
CA ASN A 96 -18.20 1.36 20.04
C ASN A 96 -18.54 1.96 18.67
N ILE A 97 -18.68 3.29 18.57
CA ILE A 97 -18.92 3.98 17.29
C ILE A 97 -17.79 3.74 16.28
N LEU A 98 -16.54 3.71 16.75
CA LEU A 98 -15.38 3.45 15.90
C LEU A 98 -15.38 2.00 15.39
N ASP A 99 -15.64 1.02 16.28
CA ASP A 99 -15.74 -0.39 15.93
C ASP A 99 -16.89 -0.67 14.94
N GLU A 100 -17.99 0.09 14.99
CA GLU A 100 -19.07 -0.02 13.99
C GLU A 100 -18.64 0.49 12.61
N ARG A 101 -17.76 1.49 12.54
CA ARG A 101 -17.28 2.11 11.29
C ARG A 101 -16.13 1.36 10.62
N ARG A 102 -16.01 0.04 10.78
CA ARG A 102 -14.92 -0.88 10.32
C ARG A 102 -14.28 -0.62 8.95
N GLY A 103 -14.85 0.21 8.08
CA GLY A 103 -14.28 0.63 6.80
C GLY A 103 -12.86 1.20 6.86
N TYR A 104 -12.36 1.65 8.03
CA TYR A 104 -10.96 2.08 8.17
C TYR A 104 -9.95 0.91 8.25
N LEU A 105 -10.41 -0.33 8.44
CA LEU A 105 -9.59 -1.54 8.64
C LEU A 105 -9.42 -2.42 7.41
N ASN A 106 -10.07 -2.10 6.29
CA ASN A 106 -9.93 -2.88 5.06
C ASN A 106 -8.60 -2.55 4.36
N ALA A 107 -7.50 -2.98 4.96
CA ALA A 107 -6.14 -2.83 4.45
C ALA A 107 -5.76 -3.88 3.40
N LEU A 108 -6.44 -5.04 3.43
CA LEU A 108 -6.19 -6.19 2.55
C LEU A 108 -6.14 -5.86 1.04
N PRO A 109 -7.06 -5.07 0.46
CA PRO A 109 -7.01 -4.83 -0.98
C PRO A 109 -5.86 -3.89 -1.37
N PHE A 110 -5.51 -2.91 -0.53
CA PHE A 110 -4.35 -2.04 -0.77
C PHE A 110 -3.03 -2.82 -0.65
N GLU A 111 -2.87 -3.59 0.42
CA GLU A 111 -1.68 -4.42 0.66
C GLU A 111 -1.48 -5.44 -0.45
N THR A 112 -2.55 -6.11 -0.88
CA THR A 112 -2.50 -7.09 -1.97
C THR A 112 -2.12 -6.42 -3.29
N ALA A 113 -2.77 -5.30 -3.65
CA ALA A 113 -2.46 -4.57 -4.87
C ALA A 113 -1.02 -4.05 -4.90
N TYR A 114 -0.52 -3.54 -3.77
CA TYR A 114 0.86 -3.09 -3.65
C TYR A 114 1.87 -4.24 -3.75
N ASN A 115 1.63 -5.35 -3.06
CA ASN A 115 2.50 -6.53 -3.11
C ASN A 115 2.58 -7.10 -4.54
N VAL A 116 1.45 -7.19 -5.25
CA VAL A 116 1.42 -7.62 -6.65
C VAL A 116 2.22 -6.67 -7.54
N ALA A 117 2.01 -5.36 -7.42
CA ALA A 117 2.74 -4.36 -8.19
C ALA A 117 4.26 -4.47 -7.94
N ARG A 118 4.67 -4.53 -6.68
CA ARG A 118 6.08 -4.68 -6.28
C ARG A 118 6.73 -5.90 -6.93
N THR A 119 6.14 -7.08 -6.78
CA THR A 119 6.70 -8.32 -7.35
C THR A 119 6.74 -8.25 -8.88
N MET A 120 5.77 -7.60 -9.52
CA MET A 120 5.74 -7.49 -10.98
C MET A 120 6.86 -6.65 -11.59
N VAL A 121 7.55 -5.84 -10.79
CA VAL A 121 8.75 -5.11 -11.24
C VAL A 121 9.86 -6.07 -11.66
N GLU A 122 9.97 -7.23 -11.01
CA GLU A 122 11.00 -8.23 -11.28
C GLU A 122 10.79 -8.95 -12.63
N ALA A 123 9.60 -8.86 -13.21
CA ALA A 123 9.29 -9.49 -14.49
C ALA A 123 9.84 -8.72 -15.70
N TYR A 124 10.16 -7.43 -15.58
CA TYR A 124 10.62 -6.63 -16.74
C TYR A 124 12.00 -7.03 -17.28
N PRO A 125 13.03 -7.27 -16.44
CA PRO A 125 14.30 -7.79 -16.93
C PRO A 125 14.13 -9.16 -17.60
N LEU A 126 13.30 -10.03 -17.02
CA LEU A 126 12.99 -11.34 -17.58
C LEU A 126 12.27 -11.23 -18.93
N ALA A 127 11.32 -10.31 -19.06
CA ALA A 127 10.63 -10.02 -20.32
C ALA A 127 11.60 -9.49 -21.40
N GLY A 128 12.57 -8.64 -21.01
CA GLY A 128 13.61 -8.14 -21.92
C GLY A 128 14.50 -9.27 -22.47
N VAL A 129 14.97 -10.16 -21.59
CA VAL A 129 15.73 -11.37 -21.97
C VAL A 129 14.89 -12.29 -22.84
N LEU A 130 13.61 -12.50 -22.51
CA LEU A 130 12.70 -13.31 -23.31
C LEU A 130 12.49 -12.74 -24.71
N GLY A 131 12.33 -11.42 -24.85
CA GLY A 131 12.23 -10.77 -26.17
C GLY A 131 13.51 -10.93 -27.00
N THR A 132 14.69 -10.91 -26.36
CA THR A 132 15.96 -11.22 -27.02
C THR A 132 16.02 -12.66 -27.54
N ILE A 133 15.61 -13.62 -26.72
CA ILE A 133 15.57 -15.04 -27.10
C ILE A 133 14.61 -15.23 -28.28
N LEU A 134 13.44 -14.59 -28.26
CA LEU A 134 12.47 -14.64 -29.35
C LEU A 134 13.01 -14.03 -30.65
N ALA A 135 13.68 -12.87 -30.58
CA ALA A 135 14.26 -12.20 -31.74
C ALA A 135 15.39 -13.01 -32.38
N ILE A 136 16.28 -13.59 -31.57
CA ILE A 136 17.34 -14.49 -32.04
C ILE A 136 16.74 -15.78 -32.62
N GLY A 137 15.74 -16.36 -31.95
CA GLY A 137 15.05 -17.55 -32.44
C GLY A 137 14.35 -17.31 -33.79
N ALA A 138 13.72 -16.15 -33.96
CA ALA A 138 13.13 -15.73 -35.24
C ALA A 138 14.19 -15.59 -36.34
N ALA A 139 15.31 -14.93 -36.03
CA ALA A 139 16.42 -14.76 -36.96
C ALA A 139 16.99 -16.12 -37.43
N LEU A 140 17.24 -17.04 -36.51
CA LEU A 140 17.76 -18.37 -36.81
C LEU A 140 16.74 -19.22 -37.60
N ALA A 141 15.47 -19.18 -37.25
CA ALA A 141 14.43 -19.91 -37.97
C ALA A 141 14.20 -19.39 -39.41
N SER A 142 14.44 -18.09 -39.65
CA SER A 142 14.34 -17.49 -40.99
C SER A 142 15.52 -17.78 -41.91
N SER A 143 16.56 -18.48 -41.42
CA SER A 143 17.82 -18.71 -42.14
C SER A 143 17.83 -19.90 -43.11
N GLU A 144 16.73 -20.65 -43.25
CA GLU A 144 16.61 -21.84 -44.12
C GLU A 144 16.64 -21.57 -45.65
N GLY A 145 17.28 -20.50 -46.14
CA GLY A 145 17.43 -20.38 -47.60
C GLY A 145 18.20 -19.22 -48.19
N THR A 146 18.42 -18.11 -47.49
CA THR A 146 19.30 -16.96 -47.85
C THR A 146 18.93 -15.76 -46.95
N ALA A 147 19.00 -15.92 -45.62
CA ALA A 147 18.85 -14.76 -44.75
C ALA A 147 20.03 -13.81 -45.03
N SER A 148 19.72 -12.61 -45.53
CA SER A 148 20.76 -11.60 -45.75
C SER A 148 21.35 -11.20 -44.40
N VAL A 149 22.66 -10.94 -44.36
CA VAL A 149 23.34 -10.44 -43.14
C VAL A 149 22.60 -9.22 -42.57
N GLY A 150 22.01 -8.37 -43.43
CA GLY A 150 21.19 -7.24 -43.02
C GLY A 150 19.95 -7.61 -42.20
N GLN A 151 19.23 -8.69 -42.55
CA GLN A 151 18.07 -9.16 -41.77
C GLN A 151 18.48 -9.73 -40.41
N ILE A 152 19.62 -10.43 -40.36
CA ILE A 152 20.16 -10.94 -39.09
C ILE A 152 20.52 -9.76 -38.18
N VAL A 153 21.22 -8.75 -38.70
CA VAL A 153 21.61 -7.55 -37.96
C VAL A 153 20.40 -6.76 -37.48
N SER A 154 19.34 -6.60 -38.29
CA SER A 154 18.13 -5.89 -37.86
C SER A 154 17.44 -6.59 -36.68
N ARG A 155 17.39 -7.94 -36.70
CA ARG A 155 16.80 -8.73 -35.60
C ARG A 155 17.64 -8.68 -34.32
N PHE A 156 18.97 -8.63 -34.44
CA PHE A 156 19.83 -8.33 -33.29
C PHE A 156 19.57 -6.92 -32.73
N GLY A 157 19.28 -5.95 -33.60
CA GLY A 157 18.82 -4.62 -33.17
C GLY A 157 17.53 -4.68 -32.34
N ASP A 158 16.51 -5.39 -32.83
CA ASP A 158 15.24 -5.59 -32.11
C ASP A 158 15.46 -6.23 -30.72
N ALA A 159 16.34 -7.23 -30.65
CA ALA A 159 16.71 -7.91 -29.40
C ALA A 159 17.32 -6.96 -28.36
N ILE A 160 18.28 -6.13 -28.80
CA ILE A 160 18.95 -5.15 -27.93
C ILE A 160 17.93 -4.15 -27.37
N TRP A 161 17.03 -3.65 -28.23
CA TRP A 161 15.98 -2.70 -27.80
C TRP A 161 15.01 -3.32 -26.79
N SER A 162 14.64 -4.59 -26.96
CA SER A 162 13.79 -5.29 -25.98
C SER A 162 14.47 -5.42 -24.62
N THR A 163 15.75 -5.79 -24.59
CA THR A 163 16.51 -5.88 -23.33
C THR A 163 16.63 -4.51 -22.67
N PHE A 164 16.99 -3.49 -23.44
CA PHE A 164 17.12 -2.14 -22.95
C PHE A 164 15.80 -1.64 -22.35
N ALA A 165 14.67 -1.87 -23.03
CA ALA A 165 13.34 -1.53 -22.53
C ALA A 165 12.99 -2.25 -21.22
N GLY A 166 13.31 -3.55 -21.11
CA GLY A 166 13.08 -4.31 -19.88
C GLY A 166 13.89 -3.80 -18.70
N LEU A 167 15.18 -3.50 -18.92
CA LEU A 167 16.06 -2.98 -17.87
C LEU A 167 15.68 -1.58 -17.43
N ILE A 168 15.42 -0.66 -18.37
CA ILE A 168 15.06 0.71 -18.00
C ILE A 168 13.72 0.77 -17.28
N ALA A 169 12.74 -0.05 -17.70
CA ALA A 169 11.45 -0.17 -17.01
C ALA A 169 11.64 -0.67 -15.57
N ALA A 170 12.45 -1.72 -15.38
CA ALA A 170 12.76 -2.27 -14.06
C ALA A 170 13.43 -1.21 -13.17
N ILE A 171 14.46 -0.53 -13.66
CA ILE A 171 15.18 0.50 -12.91
C ILE A 171 14.23 1.62 -12.46
N LEU A 172 13.41 2.15 -13.37
CA LEU A 172 12.47 3.22 -13.07
C LEU A 172 11.42 2.78 -12.05
N LEU A 173 10.86 1.58 -12.21
CA LEU A 173 9.84 1.05 -11.29
C LEU A 173 10.43 0.67 -9.93
N MET A 174 11.65 0.14 -9.86
CA MET A 174 12.37 -0.11 -8.61
C MET A 174 12.66 1.20 -7.87
N PHE A 175 13.10 2.23 -8.59
CA PHE A 175 13.31 3.56 -8.03
C PHE A 175 12.00 4.16 -7.51
N LEU A 176 10.91 4.06 -8.27
CA LEU A 176 9.61 4.53 -7.79
C LEU A 176 9.14 3.74 -6.56
N ASN A 177 9.28 2.41 -6.58
CA ASN A 177 8.92 1.56 -5.45
C ASN A 177 9.71 1.94 -4.19
N SER A 178 11.02 2.20 -4.29
CA SER A 178 11.83 2.56 -3.11
C SER A 178 11.41 3.88 -2.45
N LEU A 179 10.82 4.81 -3.21
CA LEU A 179 10.25 6.05 -2.68
C LEU A 179 8.88 5.85 -2.01
N LEU A 180 8.12 4.83 -2.43
CA LEU A 180 6.75 4.56 -1.99
C LEU A 180 6.71 3.53 -0.84
N GLU A 181 7.57 2.52 -0.88
CA GLU A 181 7.64 1.41 0.08
C GLU A 181 7.68 1.88 1.54
N PRO A 182 8.55 2.82 1.95
CA PRO A 182 8.60 3.26 3.34
C PRO A 182 7.29 3.91 3.80
N LYS A 183 6.61 4.62 2.89
CA LYS A 183 5.35 5.32 3.20
C LYS A 183 4.20 4.34 3.34
N PHE A 184 4.14 3.35 2.46
CA PHE A 184 3.10 2.32 2.47
C PHE A 184 3.25 1.37 3.65
N ALA A 185 4.49 0.95 3.96
CA ALA A 185 4.79 0.15 5.15
C ALA A 185 4.33 0.86 6.44
N ARG A 186 4.69 2.14 6.59
CA ARG A 186 4.24 2.94 7.75
C ARG A 186 2.71 3.04 7.85
N LEU A 187 1.98 3.12 6.74
CA LEU A 187 0.50 3.12 6.78
C LEU A 187 -0.06 1.79 7.28
N ALA A 188 0.51 0.66 6.86
CA ALA A 188 0.09 -0.67 7.30
C ALA A 188 0.36 -0.86 8.80
N GLU A 189 1.55 -0.48 9.28
CA GLU A 189 1.93 -0.49 10.70
C GLU A 189 0.98 0.37 11.54
N ASN A 190 0.75 1.61 11.10
CA ASN A 190 -0.17 2.55 11.73
C ASN A 190 -1.59 1.99 11.88
N ARG A 191 -2.11 1.33 10.83
CA ARG A 191 -3.42 0.66 10.87
C ARG A 191 -3.45 -0.50 11.86
N ALA A 192 -2.41 -1.32 11.88
CA ALA A 192 -2.30 -2.45 12.80
C ALA A 192 -2.28 -1.96 14.25
N HIS A 193 -1.50 -0.90 14.53
CA HIS A 193 -1.37 -0.34 15.86
C HIS A 193 -2.69 0.27 16.37
N VAL A 194 -3.38 1.07 15.54
CA VAL A 194 -4.71 1.62 15.89
C VAL A 194 -5.70 0.49 16.17
N ARG A 195 -5.71 -0.59 15.37
CA ARG A 195 -6.61 -1.74 15.58
C ARG A 195 -6.36 -2.40 16.93
N GLU A 196 -5.10 -2.66 17.26
CA GLU A 196 -4.72 -3.29 18.52
C GLU A 196 -5.13 -2.44 19.72
N THR A 197 -4.89 -1.14 19.69
CA THR A 197 -5.24 -0.27 20.80
C THR A 197 -6.75 -0.12 20.98
N VAL A 198 -7.51 0.00 19.89
CA VAL A 198 -8.97 0.03 19.99
C VAL A 198 -9.50 -1.29 20.58
N ALA A 199 -8.95 -2.43 20.18
CA ALA A 199 -9.31 -3.73 20.74
C ALA A 199 -8.95 -3.84 22.24
N ARG A 200 -7.77 -3.35 22.64
CA ARG A 200 -7.34 -3.30 24.04
C ARG A 200 -8.25 -2.39 24.88
N ALA A 201 -8.50 -1.16 24.41
CA ALA A 201 -9.38 -0.22 25.07
C ALA A 201 -10.79 -0.79 25.26
N LYS A 202 -11.33 -1.45 24.22
CA LYS A 202 -12.62 -2.15 24.31
C LYS A 202 -12.61 -3.23 25.38
N ARG A 203 -11.56 -4.06 25.45
CA ARG A 203 -11.43 -5.12 26.46
C ARG A 203 -11.38 -4.56 27.88
N GLU A 204 -10.55 -3.55 28.12
CA GLU A 204 -10.40 -2.94 29.44
C GLU A 204 -11.66 -2.18 29.87
N LEU A 205 -12.33 -1.50 28.94
CA LEU A 205 -13.60 -0.83 29.22
C LEU A 205 -14.74 -1.82 29.40
N ALA A 206 -14.76 -2.98 28.74
CA ALA A 206 -15.77 -4.01 28.97
C ALA A 206 -15.61 -4.73 30.32
N LEU A 207 -14.37 -4.89 30.79
CA LEU A 207 -14.04 -5.50 32.09
C LEU A 207 -14.22 -4.54 33.27
N ALA A 208 -14.14 -3.23 33.05
CA ALA A 208 -14.47 -2.24 34.07
C ALA A 208 -15.97 -2.33 34.39
N PRO A 209 -16.37 -2.83 35.57
CA PRO A 209 -17.76 -2.96 35.93
C PRO A 209 -18.39 -1.58 35.78
N SER A 210 -19.51 -1.51 35.06
CA SER A 210 -20.43 -0.39 35.20
C SER A 210 -20.62 -0.23 36.71
N GLY A 211 -20.14 0.88 37.28
CA GLY A 211 -20.35 1.20 38.68
C GLY A 211 -21.84 1.39 38.91
N VAL A 212 -22.57 0.28 39.01
CA VAL A 212 -23.89 0.24 39.61
C VAL A 212 -23.64 0.59 41.05
N ALA A 213 -24.04 1.81 41.40
CA ALA A 213 -24.02 2.31 42.76
C ALA A 213 -24.48 1.21 43.71
N ALA A 214 -23.63 0.85 44.67
CA ALA A 214 -24.09 0.11 45.82
C ALA A 214 -25.24 0.93 46.45
N PRO A 215 -26.44 0.38 46.62
CA PRO A 215 -27.48 1.06 47.37
C PRO A 215 -27.05 1.05 48.83
N GLY A 216 -26.33 2.11 49.22
CA GLY A 216 -25.97 2.37 50.61
C GLY A 216 -27.15 2.98 51.34
N ASP A 217 -27.52 2.33 52.44
CA ASP A 217 -27.88 2.96 53.72
C ASP A 217 -28.80 4.18 53.64
N ALA A 218 -30.09 3.94 53.39
CA ALA A 218 -31.12 4.75 54.02
C ALA A 218 -31.37 4.18 55.42
N ARG A 219 -30.82 4.88 56.42
CA ARG A 219 -31.21 4.78 57.83
C ARG A 219 -32.70 5.05 58.02
#